data_AF-A0A4R3GSG5-F1
#
_entry.id   AF-A0A4R3GSG5-F1
#
_cell.length_a   1.000
_cell.length_b   1.000
_cell.length_c   1.000
_cell.angle_alpha   90.00
_cell.angle_beta   90.00
_cell.angle_gamma   90.00
#
_symmetry.space_group_name_H-M   'P 1'
#
loop_
_entity.id
_entity.type
_entity.pdbx_description
1 polymer ?
#
loop_
_entity_poly.entity_id
_entity_poly.type
_entity_poly.pdbx_seq_one_letter_code
_entity_poly.pdbx_strand_id
1 'polypeptide(L)'
;MFKIAKANAAAPLMPGSLDYNHHNHDMLAQFSVSESWIGDFSTGAIRLGEWSAMLHGLSAQECGLLSLVRCYDARDRNHVLQLFEQAATLSSSFCFSTTIIMPNGLRQPLFCMGESNGLEEKYSGSMVGVFIFPRFKLEGANQLVSRQ
;
A
#
# COMPACT_ATOMS: atom_id res chain seq x y z
N MET A 1 -6.49 -3.61 9.43
CA MET A 1 -6.18 -2.43 10.28
C MET A 1 -6.14 -1.23 9.35
N PHE A 2 -6.86 -0.14 9.64
CA PHE A 2 -6.90 1.08 8.81
C PHE A 2 -6.71 2.28 9.72
N LYS A 3 -5.76 3.15 9.41
CA LYS A 3 -5.48 4.37 10.20
C LYS A 3 -5.07 5.50 9.27
N ILE A 4 -5.52 6.71 9.61
CA ILE A 4 -5.10 7.96 8.99
C ILE A 4 -4.95 9.00 10.10
N ALA A 5 -3.91 9.81 10.01
CA ALA A 5 -3.60 10.88 10.94
C ALA A 5 -3.21 12.12 10.15
N LYS A 6 -3.63 13.31 10.61
CA LYS A 6 -3.15 14.57 10.03
C LYS A 6 -1.63 14.61 10.16
N ALA A 7 -0.94 14.89 9.06
CA ALA A 7 0.51 14.98 9.05
C ALA A 7 0.88 16.40 9.44
N ASN A 8 1.33 16.60 10.68
CA ASN A 8 2.43 17.53 10.88
C ASN A 8 3.66 16.70 10.55
N ALA A 9 4.42 17.07 9.49
CA ALA A 9 5.59 16.37 8.94
C ALA A 9 6.05 15.19 9.80
N ALA A 10 5.89 13.95 9.32
CA ALA A 10 6.10 12.71 10.08
C ALA A 10 7.50 12.65 10.70
N ALA A 11 7.66 13.30 11.85
CA ALA A 11 8.91 13.39 12.55
C ALA A 11 9.21 11.99 13.10
N PRO A 12 10.47 11.52 13.01
CA PRO A 12 10.89 10.30 13.68
C PRO A 12 10.46 10.34 15.14
N LEU A 13 9.53 9.46 15.53
CA LEU A 13 9.06 9.37 16.91
C LEU A 13 10.20 9.02 17.87
N MET A 14 11.27 8.40 17.34
CA MET A 14 12.46 8.00 18.07
C MET A 14 13.70 8.62 17.42
N PRO A 15 14.52 9.40 18.16
CA PRO A 15 15.83 9.85 17.70
C PRO A 15 16.69 8.67 17.23
N GLY A 16 17.33 8.81 16.06
CA GLY A 16 18.16 7.75 15.47
C GLY A 16 17.37 6.64 14.73
N SER A 17 16.03 6.71 14.65
CA SER A 17 15.28 5.69 13.88
C SER A 17 15.52 5.75 12.37
N LEU A 18 16.11 6.84 11.88
CA LEU A 18 16.56 6.98 10.49
C LEU A 18 18.01 6.53 10.29
N ASP A 19 18.72 6.17 11.37
CA ASP A 19 20.10 5.68 11.26
C ASP A 19 20.11 4.31 10.60
N TYR A 20 20.59 4.29 9.36
CA TYR A 20 20.69 3.11 8.51
C TYR A 20 21.43 1.94 9.18
N ASN A 21 22.37 2.24 10.08
CA ASN A 21 23.17 1.24 10.81
C ASN A 21 22.37 0.40 11.82
N HIS A 22 21.13 0.80 12.16
CA HIS A 22 20.25 0.06 13.09
C HIS A 22 19.13 -0.72 12.38
N HIS A 23 19.12 -0.74 11.04
CA HIS A 23 18.05 -1.39 10.28
C HIS A 23 18.45 -2.80 9.83
N ASN A 24 17.66 -3.80 10.24
CA ASN A 24 17.84 -5.18 9.80
C ASN A 24 17.22 -5.40 8.42
N HIS A 25 17.77 -4.75 7.38
CA HIS A 25 17.29 -4.84 6.00
C HIS A 25 17.23 -6.29 5.49
N ASP A 26 18.22 -7.11 5.85
CA ASP A 26 18.27 -8.52 5.47
C ASP A 26 17.08 -9.31 6.04
N MET A 27 16.70 -9.04 7.29
CA MET A 27 15.51 -9.66 7.88
C MET A 27 14.23 -9.20 7.18
N LEU A 28 14.08 -7.89 6.87
CA LEU A 28 12.91 -7.41 6.13
C LEU A 28 12.80 -8.08 4.75
N ALA A 29 13.92 -8.22 4.04
CA ALA A 29 13.99 -8.89 2.75
C ALA A 29 13.70 -10.40 2.83
N GLN A 30 14.11 -11.05 3.93
CA GLN A 30 13.83 -12.46 4.22
C GLN A 30 12.33 -12.71 4.41
N PHE A 31 11.61 -11.81 5.09
CA PHE A 31 10.19 -12.02 5.42
C PHE A 31 9.22 -11.35 4.45
N SER A 32 9.68 -10.40 3.63
CA SER A 32 8.80 -9.63 2.76
C SER A 32 9.47 -9.17 1.45
N VAL A 33 8.62 -8.76 0.52
CA VAL A 33 8.98 -7.86 -0.57
C VAL A 33 8.48 -6.48 -0.17
N SER A 34 9.33 -5.45 -0.23
CA SER A 34 8.96 -4.07 0.05
C SER A 34 9.26 -3.19 -1.15
N GLU A 35 8.31 -2.38 -1.58
CA GLU A 35 8.49 -1.54 -2.77
C GLU A 35 7.71 -0.23 -2.65
N SER A 36 8.30 0.84 -3.17
CA SER A 36 7.69 2.16 -3.16
C SER A 36 6.64 2.33 -4.26
N TRP A 37 5.75 3.29 -4.04
CA TRP A 37 4.77 3.74 -5.03
C TRP A 37 4.55 5.25 -4.89
N ILE A 38 4.09 5.87 -5.97
CA ILE A 38 3.83 7.32 -6.04
C ILE A 38 2.45 7.54 -6.66
N GLY A 39 1.62 8.37 -6.04
CA GLY A 39 0.36 8.86 -6.58
C GLY A 39 0.48 10.32 -6.99
N ASP A 40 0.08 10.66 -8.21
CA ASP A 40 0.05 12.02 -8.73
C ASP A 40 -1.39 12.51 -8.85
N PHE A 41 -1.74 13.58 -8.12
CA PHE A 41 -3.10 14.12 -8.12
C PHE A 41 -3.48 14.82 -9.42
N SER A 42 -2.52 15.33 -10.20
CA SER A 42 -2.81 16.00 -11.47
C SER A 42 -3.31 15.03 -12.54
N THR A 43 -2.77 13.80 -12.53
CA THR A 43 -3.10 12.77 -13.51
C THR A 43 -4.10 11.75 -12.95
N GLY A 44 -4.23 11.66 -11.63
CA GLY A 44 -4.96 10.58 -10.97
C GLY A 44 -4.28 9.21 -11.09
N ALA A 45 -3.02 9.19 -11.51
CA ALA A 45 -2.24 7.98 -11.72
C ALA A 45 -1.47 7.57 -10.46
N ILE A 46 -1.42 6.26 -10.22
CA ILE A 46 -0.57 5.61 -9.24
C ILE A 46 0.48 4.81 -10.01
N ARG A 47 1.74 5.17 -9.78
CA ARG A 47 2.91 4.47 -10.27
C ARG A 47 3.43 3.51 -9.21
N LEU A 48 3.47 2.25 -9.57
CA LEU A 48 3.93 1.12 -8.79
C LEU A 48 5.33 0.72 -9.26
N GLY A 49 6.11 0.09 -8.41
CA GLY A 49 7.24 -0.68 -8.89
C GLY A 49 6.80 -2.03 -9.50
N GLU A 50 7.77 -2.76 -10.05
CA GLU A 50 7.55 -3.99 -10.82
C GLU A 50 6.87 -5.09 -9.99
N TRP A 51 7.35 -5.32 -8.77
CA TRP A 51 6.80 -6.38 -7.91
C TRP A 51 5.40 -6.06 -7.44
N SER A 52 5.11 -4.80 -7.17
CA SER A 52 3.81 -4.30 -6.75
C SER A 52 2.81 -4.46 -7.88
N ALA A 53 3.14 -4.07 -9.11
CA ALA A 53 2.28 -4.28 -10.27
C ALA A 53 1.99 -5.78 -10.46
N MET A 54 3.03 -6.62 -10.41
CA MET A 54 2.91 -8.07 -10.54
C MET A 54 2.03 -8.70 -9.46
N LEU A 55 2.28 -8.38 -8.18
CA LEU A 55 1.54 -8.96 -7.04
C LEU A 55 0.09 -8.50 -6.98
N HIS A 56 -0.20 -7.28 -7.47
CA HIS A 56 -1.58 -6.81 -7.66
C HIS A 56 -2.25 -7.39 -8.92
N GLY A 57 -1.51 -8.10 -9.78
CA GLY A 57 -2.03 -8.66 -11.03
C GLY A 57 -2.36 -7.60 -12.08
N LEU A 58 -1.67 -6.46 -12.05
CA LEU A 58 -1.84 -5.36 -12.99
C LEU A 58 -0.90 -5.55 -14.19
N SER A 59 -1.38 -5.21 -15.39
CA SER A 59 -0.61 -5.35 -16.64
C SER A 59 0.42 -4.24 -16.84
N ALA A 60 0.32 -3.14 -16.09
CA ALA A 60 1.20 -1.99 -16.17
C ALA A 60 1.58 -1.52 -14.76
N GLN A 61 2.74 -0.87 -14.67
CA GLN A 61 3.21 -0.21 -13.45
C GLN A 61 2.43 1.08 -13.15
N GLU A 62 1.67 1.61 -14.10
CA GLU A 62 0.80 2.76 -13.90
C GLU A 62 -0.66 2.32 -13.92
N CYS A 63 -1.43 2.77 -12.93
CA CYS A 63 -2.85 2.44 -12.81
C CYS A 63 -3.62 3.55 -12.08
N GLY A 64 -4.95 3.58 -12.22
CA GLY A 64 -5.79 4.44 -11.38
C GLY A 64 -6.08 3.82 -10.02
N LEU A 65 -6.44 4.65 -9.04
CA LEU A 65 -6.79 4.23 -7.67
C LEU A 65 -7.86 3.12 -7.65
N LEU A 66 -8.90 3.24 -8.47
CA LEU A 66 -9.95 2.22 -8.55
C LEU A 66 -9.43 0.87 -9.06
N SER A 67 -8.50 0.87 -10.01
CA SER A 67 -7.88 -0.36 -10.51
C SER A 67 -7.08 -1.04 -9.42
N LEU A 68 -6.31 -0.27 -8.64
CA LEU A 68 -5.56 -0.77 -7.49
C LEU A 68 -6.47 -1.34 -6.40
N VAL A 69 -7.51 -0.61 -6.00
CA VAL A 69 -8.43 -1.01 -4.91
C VAL A 69 -9.22 -2.27 -5.28
N ARG A 70 -9.54 -2.49 -6.57
CA ARG A 70 -10.23 -3.70 -7.03
C ARG A 70 -9.44 -4.98 -6.78
N CYS A 71 -8.12 -4.91 -6.66
CA CYS A 71 -7.28 -6.06 -6.33
C CYS A 71 -7.49 -6.54 -4.89
N TYR A 72 -8.03 -5.72 -3.99
CA TYR A 72 -8.18 -6.05 -2.57
C TYR A 72 -9.47 -6.81 -2.25
N ASP A 73 -9.48 -7.45 -1.07
CA ASP A 73 -10.65 -8.10 -0.47
C ASP A 73 -11.84 -7.14 -0.45
N ALA A 74 -13.00 -7.61 -0.91
CA ALA A 74 -14.19 -6.78 -1.10
C ALA A 74 -14.62 -6.05 0.18
N ARG A 75 -14.35 -6.63 1.36
CA ARG A 75 -14.67 -6.05 2.67
C ARG A 75 -13.83 -4.81 3.00
N ASP A 76 -12.65 -4.69 2.40
CA ASP A 76 -11.69 -3.64 2.70
C ASP A 76 -11.72 -2.50 1.68
N ARG A 77 -12.24 -2.75 0.47
CA ARG A 77 -12.18 -1.80 -0.67
C ARG A 77 -12.66 -0.39 -0.31
N ASN A 78 -13.82 -0.30 0.34
CA ASN A 78 -14.40 1.00 0.71
C ASN A 78 -13.53 1.74 1.72
N HIS A 79 -12.98 1.04 2.71
CA HIS A 79 -12.11 1.65 3.72
C HIS A 79 -10.79 2.12 3.12
N VAL A 80 -10.18 1.32 2.22
CA VAL A 80 -8.96 1.73 1.52
C VAL A 80 -9.23 2.94 0.63
N LEU A 81 -10.33 2.91 -0.14
CA LEU A 81 -10.70 4.03 -1.01
C LEU A 81 -10.89 5.33 -0.22
N GLN A 82 -11.68 5.30 0.85
CA GLN A 82 -11.89 6.46 1.73
C GLN A 82 -10.60 7.01 2.31
N LEU A 83 -9.66 6.14 2.66
CA LEU A 83 -8.36 6.53 3.20
C LEU A 83 -7.52 7.28 2.14
N PHE A 84 -7.48 6.80 0.90
CA PHE A 84 -6.81 7.52 -0.20
C PHE A 84 -7.51 8.83 -0.54
N GLU A 85 -8.85 8.87 -0.55
CA GLU A 85 -9.62 10.09 -0.80
C GLU A 85 -9.34 11.16 0.26
N GLN A 86 -9.36 10.78 1.55
CA GLN A 86 -9.03 11.71 2.63
C GLN A 86 -7.60 12.25 2.48
N ALA A 87 -6.65 11.37 2.20
CA ALA A 87 -5.26 11.76 2.04
C ALA A 87 -4.99 12.56 0.75
N ALA A 88 -5.85 12.49 -0.26
CA ALA A 88 -5.79 13.38 -1.41
C ALA A 88 -6.24 14.82 -1.10
N THR A 89 -7.05 15.01 -0.06
CA THR A 89 -7.61 16.33 0.31
C THR A 89 -6.79 17.07 1.36
N LEU A 90 -6.14 16.35 2.27
CA LEU A 90 -5.43 16.92 3.40
C LEU A 90 -4.05 16.27 3.52
N SER A 91 -3.05 17.07 3.92
CA SER A 91 -1.74 16.52 4.27
C SER A 91 -1.89 15.53 5.43
N SER A 92 -1.60 14.27 5.15
CA SER A 92 -1.85 13.19 6.12
C SER A 92 -0.89 12.04 5.94
N SER A 93 -0.64 11.33 7.04
CA SER A 93 0.04 10.04 7.03
C SER A 93 -1.02 8.97 7.27
N PHE A 94 -0.91 7.86 6.56
CA PHE A 94 -1.87 6.77 6.63
C PHE A 94 -1.17 5.42 6.62
N CYS A 95 -1.86 4.43 7.15
CA CYS A 95 -1.49 3.04 6.97
C CYS A 95 -2.72 2.14 6.90
N PHE A 96 -2.61 1.07 6.13
CA PHE A 96 -3.61 0.02 6.10
C PHE A 96 -3.00 -1.36 5.92
N SER A 97 -3.79 -2.37 6.26
CA SER A 97 -3.51 -3.75 5.92
C SER A 97 -4.77 -4.38 5.33
N THR A 98 -4.57 -5.11 4.23
CA THR A 98 -5.62 -5.81 3.49
C THR A 98 -5.04 -7.09 2.85
N THR A 99 -5.81 -7.75 2.00
CA THR A 99 -5.42 -8.94 1.27
C THR A 99 -5.70 -8.72 -0.22
N ILE A 100 -4.71 -8.95 -1.06
CA ILE A 100 -4.87 -9.02 -2.51
C ILE A 100 -5.48 -10.37 -2.87
N ILE A 101 -6.50 -10.35 -3.72
CA ILE A 101 -7.13 -11.54 -4.29
C ILE A 101 -6.51 -11.80 -5.66
N MET A 102 -5.62 -12.79 -5.74
CA MET A 102 -4.95 -13.13 -7.00
C MET A 102 -5.91 -13.89 -7.94
N PRO A 103 -5.75 -13.79 -9.28
CA PRO A 103 -6.59 -14.49 -10.24
C PRO A 103 -6.63 -16.02 -10.07
N ASN A 104 -5.57 -16.60 -9.50
CA ASN A 104 -5.48 -18.04 -9.21
C ASN A 104 -6.15 -18.46 -7.88
N GLY A 105 -6.87 -17.54 -7.22
CA GLY A 105 -7.56 -17.79 -5.95
C GLY A 105 -6.65 -17.75 -4.71
N LEU A 106 -5.34 -17.55 -4.88
CA LEU A 106 -4.42 -17.32 -3.76
C LEU A 106 -4.62 -15.91 -3.20
N ARG A 107 -4.33 -15.77 -1.91
CA ARG A 107 -4.54 -14.53 -1.17
C ARG A 107 -3.20 -14.03 -0.63
N GLN A 108 -2.82 -12.81 -0.99
CA GLN A 108 -1.55 -12.21 -0.60
C GLN A 108 -1.80 -11.09 0.41
N PRO A 109 -1.36 -11.22 1.67
CA PRO A 109 -1.40 -10.12 2.62
C PRO A 109 -0.61 -8.92 2.12
N LEU A 110 -1.10 -7.72 2.43
CA LEU A 110 -0.47 -6.45 2.09
C LEU A 110 -0.52 -5.53 3.30
N PHE A 111 0.59 -4.86 3.55
CA PHE A 111 0.66 -3.68 4.40
C PHE A 111 1.04 -2.47 3.55
N CYS A 112 0.38 -1.35 3.76
CA CYS A 112 0.69 -0.10 3.08
C CYS A 112 0.85 0.99 4.13
N MET A 113 1.88 1.81 3.95
CA MET A 113 2.08 3.05 4.68
C MET A 113 2.40 4.12 3.65
N GLY A 114 1.89 5.32 3.87
CA GLY A 114 2.19 6.44 3.00
C GLY A 114 1.86 7.76 3.64
N GLU A 115 2.24 8.80 2.92
CA GLU A 115 1.95 10.17 3.27
C GLU A 115 1.57 10.95 2.03
N SER A 116 0.79 12.00 2.24
CA SER A 116 0.41 12.94 1.20
C SER A 116 0.88 14.33 1.57
N ASN A 117 1.39 15.03 0.55
CA ASN A 117 1.54 16.47 0.57
C ASN A 117 0.28 17.01 -0.12
N GLY A 118 -0.72 17.37 0.69
CA GLY A 118 -2.01 17.87 0.21
C GLY A 118 -1.86 19.15 -0.64
N LEU A 119 -2.98 19.64 -1.18
CA LEU A 119 -3.06 20.86 -2.02
C LEU A 119 -2.78 22.18 -1.25
N GLU A 120 -2.07 22.14 -0.14
CA GLU A 120 -1.83 23.32 0.73
C GLU A 120 -0.84 24.33 0.11
N GLU A 121 -0.14 23.97 -0.98
CA GLU A 121 0.73 24.88 -1.74
C GLU A 121 0.50 24.77 -3.25
N LYS A 122 0.95 25.78 -4.02
CA LYS A 122 0.77 26.03 -5.46
C LYS A 122 1.13 24.88 -6.44
N TYR A 123 1.44 23.69 -5.96
CA TYR A 123 1.82 22.52 -6.74
C TYR A 123 0.69 21.49 -6.80
N SER A 124 0.64 20.75 -7.90
CA SER A 124 -0.12 19.52 -8.00
C SER A 124 0.34 18.56 -6.89
N GLY A 125 -0.51 18.31 -5.89
CA GLY A 125 -0.13 17.46 -4.76
C GLY A 125 0.21 16.03 -5.19
N SER A 126 0.86 15.30 -4.30
CA SER A 126 1.23 13.91 -4.53
C SER A 126 1.16 13.09 -3.25
N MET A 127 1.15 11.78 -3.42
CA MET A 127 1.27 10.80 -2.35
C MET A 127 2.46 9.93 -2.62
N VAL A 128 3.15 9.52 -1.57
CA VAL A 128 4.20 8.53 -1.65
C VAL A 128 3.95 7.49 -0.58
N GLY A 129 4.38 6.26 -0.84
CA GLY A 129 4.26 5.22 0.16
C GLY A 129 5.07 3.98 -0.18
N VAL A 130 4.91 2.99 0.68
CA VAL A 130 5.54 1.69 0.57
C VAL A 130 4.48 0.60 0.72
N PHE A 131 4.54 -0.38 -0.16
CA PHE A 131 3.87 -1.66 0.01
C PHE A 131 4.85 -2.66 0.62
N ILE A 132 4.36 -3.45 1.57
CA ILE A 132 5.08 -4.57 2.15
C ILE A 132 4.22 -5.83 1.97
N PHE A 133 4.77 -6.80 1.25
CA PHE A 133 4.15 -8.07 0.92
C PHE A 133 4.87 -9.19 1.69
N PRO A 134 4.28 -9.75 2.75
CA PRO A 134 4.87 -10.90 3.44
C PRO A 134 5.06 -12.10 2.49
N ARG A 135 6.15 -12.85 2.64
CA ARG A 135 6.47 -14.03 1.80
C ARG A 135 5.68 -15.28 2.20
N PHE A 136 4.37 -15.13 2.37
CA PHE A 136 3.45 -16.25 2.51
C PHE A 136 2.11 -15.91 1.86
N LYS A 137 1.38 -16.94 1.46
CA LYS A 137 0.05 -16.80 0.86
C LYS A 137 -0.96 -17.47 1.78
N LEU A 138 -2.16 -16.90 1.84
CA LEU A 138 -3.30 -17.52 2.51
C LEU A 138 -4.00 -18.44 1.50
N GLU A 139 -4.41 -19.61 1.94
CA GLU A 139 -5.23 -20.51 1.13
C GLU A 139 -6.61 -19.88 0.85
N GLY A 140 -7.11 -20.08 -0.36
CA GLY A 140 -8.47 -19.70 -0.72
C GLY A 140 -9.47 -20.62 -0.03
N ALA A 141 -10.62 -20.08 0.40
CA ALA A 141 -11.69 -20.84 1.05
C ALA A 141 -12.17 -22.06 0.23
N ASN A 142 -11.93 -22.09 -1.08
CA ASN A 142 -12.33 -23.18 -1.97
C ASN A 142 -11.42 -24.41 -1.94
N GLN A 143 -10.22 -24.37 -1.35
CA GLN A 143 -9.35 -25.57 -1.27
C GLN A 143 -9.66 -26.46 -0.06
N LEU A 144 -10.32 -25.93 0.97
CA LEU A 144 -10.73 -26.72 2.14
C LEU A 144 -11.90 -27.69 1.82
N VAL A 145 -12.62 -27.47 0.72
CA VAL A 145 -13.80 -28.28 0.35
C VAL A 145 -13.40 -29.55 -0.42
N SER A 146 -12.17 -29.69 -0.92
CA SER A 146 -11.73 -30.90 -1.64
C SER A 146 -11.02 -31.95 -0.77
N ARG A 147 -11.09 -31.82 0.56
CA ARG A 147 -10.41 -32.71 1.53
C ARG A 147 -11.38 -33.41 2.49
N GLN A 148 -12.58 -33.76 2.04
CA GLN A 148 -13.49 -34.67 2.75
C GLN A 148 -14.00 -35.77 1.83
#